data_AF-A0A5K3FZJ4-F1
#
_entry.id   AF-A0A5K3FZJ4-F1
#
_cell.length_a   1.000
_cell.length_b   1.000
_cell.length_c   1.000
_cell.angle_alpha   90.00
_cell.angle_beta   90.00
_cell.angle_gamma   90.00
#
_symmetry.space_group_name_H-M   'P 1'
#
loop_
_entity.id
_entity.type
_entity.pdbx_description
1 polymer ?
#
loop_
_entity_poly.entity_id
_entity_poly.type
_entity_poly.pdbx_seq_one_letter_code
_entity_poly.pdbx_strand_id
1 'polypeptide(L)'
;MEEELVKKINDLICACKESVAAERKCESHQLAIDLLQGKSLKKKSVIEQRNRLTKRLVDALSETEAFQKSLLRAQAKLIELKQLEYKIKMAKGPRNMRRGVLMSLLQESAKSIPMWAGGVDERPPPLCGAIGAGSSIDSTLVAPGDHVAALVPDLESPGAEFADNESWILAEVISFNRDKRQFQVEDVDAEEGKVPK
;
A
#
# COMPACT_ATOMS: atom_id res chain seq x y z
N MET A 1 -15.20 10.70 -15.43
CA MET A 1 -14.18 9.78 -14.86
C MET A 1 -12.77 10.22 -15.20
N GLU A 2 -12.44 10.50 -16.46
CA GLU A 2 -11.07 10.90 -16.83
C GLU A 2 -10.67 12.28 -16.25
N GLU A 3 -11.57 13.27 -16.22
CA GLU A 3 -11.32 14.56 -15.55
C GLU A 3 -11.12 14.40 -14.02
N GLU A 4 -11.87 13.50 -13.39
CA GLU A 4 -11.74 13.21 -11.95
C GLU A 4 -10.40 12.52 -11.65
N LEU A 5 -9.98 11.59 -12.51
CA LEU A 5 -8.67 10.94 -12.44
C LEU A 5 -7.54 11.98 -12.53
N VAL A 6 -7.59 12.87 -13.53
CA VAL A 6 -6.60 13.95 -13.71
C VAL A 6 -6.54 14.86 -12.47
N LYS A 7 -7.69 15.22 -11.91
CA LYS A 7 -7.75 16.01 -10.68
C LYS A 7 -7.07 15.29 -9.51
N LYS A 8 -7.39 14.01 -9.28
CA LYS A 8 -6.77 13.23 -8.20
C LYS A 8 -5.27 13.00 -8.40
N ILE A 9 -4.81 12.85 -9.64
CA ILE A 9 -3.38 12.79 -9.97
C ILE A 9 -2.69 14.10 -9.60
N ASN A 10 -3.29 15.25 -9.93
CA ASN A 10 -2.74 16.55 -9.55
C ASN A 10 -2.68 16.73 -8.03
N ASP A 11 -3.71 16.30 -7.31
CA ASP A 11 -3.73 16.32 -5.84
C ASP A 11 -2.60 15.46 -5.25
N LEU A 12 -2.36 14.27 -5.82
CA LEU A 12 -1.24 13.41 -5.43
C LEU A 12 0.11 14.09 -5.71
N ILE A 13 0.29 14.70 -6.89
CA ILE A 13 1.52 15.43 -7.23
C ILE A 13 1.79 16.55 -6.22
N CYS A 14 0.75 17.28 -5.80
CA CYS A 14 0.86 18.29 -4.75
C CYS A 14 1.29 17.68 -3.42
N ALA A 15 0.67 16.58 -2.97
CA ALA A 15 1.05 15.90 -1.74
C ALA A 15 2.49 15.35 -1.77
N CYS A 16 2.95 14.83 -2.91
CA CYS A 16 4.33 14.39 -3.09
C CYS A 16 5.32 15.56 -3.02
N LYS A 17 4.98 16.72 -3.61
CA LYS A 17 5.82 17.93 -3.50
C LYS A 17 5.93 18.43 -2.06
N GLU A 18 4.82 18.40 -1.30
CA GLU A 18 4.83 18.72 0.13
C GLU A 18 5.75 17.76 0.91
N SER A 19 5.67 16.46 0.61
CA SER A 19 6.50 15.43 1.25
C SER A 19 7.98 15.64 0.97
N VAL A 20 8.37 15.87 -0.29
CA VAL A 20 9.76 16.17 -0.68
C VAL A 20 10.27 17.46 -0.03
N ALA A 21 9.42 18.47 0.12
CA ALA A 21 9.80 19.70 0.82
C ALA A 21 10.05 19.46 2.31
N ALA A 22 9.23 18.62 2.96
CA ALA A 22 9.41 18.24 4.36
C ALA A 22 10.65 17.34 4.57
N GLU A 23 10.94 16.43 3.64
CA GLU A 23 12.17 15.62 3.64
C GLU A 23 13.43 16.50 3.65
N ARG A 24 13.50 17.49 2.75
CA ARG A 24 14.64 18.43 2.68
C ARG A 24 14.83 19.23 3.96
N LYS A 25 13.76 19.55 4.68
CA LYS A 25 13.85 20.19 6.01
C LYS A 25 14.46 19.22 7.01
N CYS A 26 14.00 17.97 7.05
CA CYS A 26 14.55 16.93 7.93
C CYS A 26 16.05 16.73 7.67
N GLU A 27 16.48 16.63 6.42
CA GLU A 27 17.89 16.56 6.04
C GLU A 27 18.69 17.78 6.54
N SER A 28 18.13 18.98 6.39
CA SER A 28 18.75 20.21 6.87
C SER A 28 18.94 20.21 8.39
N HIS A 29 17.94 19.71 9.14
CA HIS A 29 18.00 19.55 10.60
C HIS A 29 19.03 18.49 11.01
N GLN A 30 19.12 17.38 10.28
CA GLN A 30 20.11 16.33 10.52
C GLN A 30 21.54 16.87 10.37
N LEU A 31 21.85 17.54 9.26
CA LEU A 31 23.15 18.17 9.03
C LEU A 31 23.49 19.21 10.12
N ALA A 32 22.48 19.95 10.58
CA ALA A 32 22.60 20.92 11.65
C ALA A 32 22.93 20.29 13.02
N ILE A 33 22.45 19.08 13.29
CA ILE A 33 22.76 18.32 14.51
C ILE A 33 24.18 17.75 14.41
N ASP A 34 24.54 17.14 13.29
CA ASP A 34 25.87 16.56 13.06
C ASP A 34 26.97 17.62 13.21
N LEU A 35 26.76 18.82 12.65
CA LEU A 35 27.70 19.95 12.77
C LEU A 35 27.85 20.46 14.22
N LEU A 36 26.81 20.33 15.05
CA LEU A 36 26.89 20.69 16.47
C LEU A 36 27.63 19.62 17.28
N GLN A 37 27.46 18.35 16.93
CA GLN A 37 28.14 17.23 17.57
C GLN A 37 29.64 17.16 17.20
N GLY A 38 30.01 17.52 15.97
CA GLY A 38 31.40 17.51 15.50
C GLY A 38 32.29 18.65 16.03
N LYS A 39 31.73 19.69 16.68
CA LYS A 39 32.50 20.80 17.25
C LYS A 39 33.11 20.42 18.59
N SER A 40 34.36 19.97 18.58
CA SER A 40 35.14 19.71 19.80
C SER A 40 35.26 20.95 20.71
N LEU A 41 35.19 20.69 22.02
CA LEU A 41 34.97 21.61 23.13
C LEU A 41 35.96 22.78 23.15
N LYS A 42 35.47 23.99 22.86
CA LYS A 42 36.12 25.25 23.24
C LYS A 42 35.24 26.02 24.23
N LYS A 43 35.56 25.88 25.53
CA LYS A 43 35.23 26.79 26.65
C LYS A 43 33.80 27.38 26.74
N LYS A 44 32.76 26.74 26.18
CA LYS A 44 31.36 27.10 26.45
C LYS A 44 30.84 26.25 27.59
N SER A 45 29.97 26.82 28.43
CA SER A 45 29.28 26.09 29.49
C SER A 45 28.59 24.88 28.88
N VAL A 46 28.94 23.68 29.36
CA VAL A 46 28.37 22.40 28.93
C VAL A 46 26.83 22.44 28.95
N ILE A 47 26.26 23.19 29.90
CA ILE A 47 24.82 23.41 30.06
C ILE A 47 24.22 24.15 28.85
N GLU A 48 24.89 25.19 28.36
CA GLU A 48 24.40 25.98 27.22
C GLU A 48 24.44 25.17 25.91
N GLN A 49 25.48 24.36 25.72
CA GLN A 49 25.56 23.45 24.57
C GLN A 49 24.49 22.36 24.63
N ARG A 50 24.28 21.76 25.81
CA ARG A 50 23.22 20.79 26.05
C ARG A 50 21.85 21.39 25.72
N ASN A 51 21.53 22.57 26.22
CA ASN A 51 20.24 23.22 25.96
C ASN A 51 20.02 23.50 24.47
N ARG A 52 21.07 23.93 23.75
CA ARG A 52 21.01 24.13 22.29
C ARG A 52 20.77 22.82 21.54
N LEU A 53 21.44 21.74 21.94
CA LEU A 53 21.26 20.42 21.34
C LEU A 53 19.87 19.86 21.61
N THR A 54 19.39 19.93 22.86
CA THR A 54 18.04 19.51 23.24
C THR A 54 16.98 20.25 22.44
N LYS A 55 17.10 21.58 22.28
CA LYS A 55 16.18 22.34 21.44
C LYS A 55 16.16 21.84 20.00
N ARG A 56 17.33 21.64 19.39
CA ARG A 56 17.42 21.14 18.00
C ARG A 56 16.86 19.74 17.83
N LEU A 57 17.03 18.86 18.80
CA LEU A 57 16.44 17.52 18.79
C LEU A 57 14.92 17.59 18.84
N VAL A 58 14.35 18.46 19.68
CA VAL A 58 12.90 18.69 19.72
C VAL A 58 12.38 19.22 18.38
N ASP A 59 13.06 20.21 17.80
CA ASP A 59 12.69 20.75 16.48
C ASP A 59 12.76 19.65 15.40
N ALA A 60 13.83 18.85 15.37
CA ALA A 60 14.01 17.75 14.41
C ALA A 60 12.95 16.64 14.57
N LEU A 61 12.57 16.30 15.80
CA LEU A 61 11.47 15.36 16.06
C LEU A 61 10.15 15.89 15.47
N SER A 62 9.84 17.16 15.72
CA SER A 62 8.60 17.77 15.20
C SER A 62 8.53 17.81 13.67
N GLU A 63 9.66 18.09 13.00
CA GLU A 63 9.74 18.09 11.53
C GLU A 63 9.65 16.66 10.97
N THR A 64 10.24 15.66 11.66
CA THR A 64 10.14 14.25 11.26
C THR A 64 8.70 13.76 11.35
N GLU A 65 7.96 14.13 12.41
CA GLU A 65 6.53 13.83 12.52
C GLU A 65 5.71 14.52 11.42
N ALA A 66 6.06 15.76 11.06
CA ALA A 66 5.40 16.47 9.95
C ALA A 66 5.66 15.78 8.60
N PHE A 67 6.88 15.29 8.37
CA PHE A 67 7.23 14.51 7.18
C PHE A 67 6.50 13.16 7.14
N GLN A 68 6.42 12.44 8.25
CA GLN A 68 5.63 11.20 8.32
C GLN A 68 4.15 11.47 7.97
N LYS A 69 3.56 12.53 8.53
CA LYS A 69 2.17 12.92 8.23
C LYS A 69 1.94 13.26 6.75
N SER A 70 2.86 13.96 6.10
CA SER A 70 2.75 14.29 4.67
C SER A 70 2.87 13.05 3.79
N LEU A 71 3.78 12.13 4.13
CA LEU A 71 3.94 10.87 3.42
C LEU A 71 2.68 9.98 3.53
N LEU A 72 2.11 9.84 4.72
CA LEU A 72 0.85 9.11 4.93
C LEU A 72 -0.31 9.73 4.14
N ARG A 73 -0.36 11.06 4.02
CA ARG A 73 -1.35 11.75 3.19
C ARG A 73 -1.20 11.40 1.70
N ALA A 74 0.03 11.35 1.19
CA ALA A 74 0.30 10.95 -0.19
C ALA A 74 -0.08 9.48 -0.43
N GLN A 75 0.23 8.60 0.52
CA GLN A 75 -0.17 7.18 0.48
C GLN A 75 -1.70 7.02 0.44
N ALA A 76 -2.44 7.78 1.25
CA ALA A 76 -3.90 7.76 1.22
C ALA A 76 -4.46 8.14 -0.16
N LYS A 77 -3.84 9.13 -0.83
CA LYS A 77 -4.22 9.54 -2.19
C LYS A 77 -3.93 8.48 -3.24
N LEU A 78 -2.85 7.70 -3.09
CA LEU A 78 -2.56 6.56 -3.95
C LEU A 78 -3.64 5.47 -3.84
N ILE A 79 -4.10 5.17 -2.63
CA ILE A 79 -5.17 4.19 -2.41
C ILE A 79 -6.48 4.64 -3.09
N GLU A 80 -6.85 5.92 -2.94
CA GLU A 80 -8.01 6.49 -3.62
C GLU A 80 -7.91 6.41 -5.16
N LEU A 81 -6.71 6.58 -5.72
CA LEU A 81 -6.47 6.47 -7.16
C LEU A 81 -6.62 5.03 -7.65
N LYS A 82 -6.06 4.05 -6.94
CA LYS A 82 -6.22 2.63 -7.27
C LYS A 82 -7.69 2.20 -7.33
N GLN A 83 -8.50 2.69 -6.39
CA GLN A 83 -9.95 2.44 -6.40
C GLN A 83 -10.64 3.07 -7.63
N LEU A 84 -10.20 4.24 -8.07
CA LEU A 84 -10.74 4.92 -9.25
C LEU A 84 -10.31 4.22 -10.54
N GLU A 85 -9.06 3.75 -10.61
CA GLU A 85 -8.56 2.91 -11.70
C GLU A 85 -9.36 1.63 -11.84
N TYR A 86 -9.67 0.95 -10.73
CA TYR A 86 -10.55 -0.22 -10.72
C TYR A 86 -11.94 0.10 -11.28
N LYS A 87 -12.57 1.20 -10.85
CA LYS A 87 -13.87 1.63 -11.40
C LYS A 87 -13.82 1.88 -12.90
N ILE A 88 -12.74 2.51 -13.39
CA ILE A 88 -12.53 2.73 -14.83
C ILE A 88 -12.34 1.40 -15.57
N LYS A 89 -11.58 0.46 -15.00
CA LYS A 89 -11.39 -0.90 -15.55
C LYS A 89 -12.74 -1.60 -15.71
N MET A 90 -13.56 -1.62 -14.65
CA MET A 90 -14.90 -2.21 -14.69
C MET A 90 -15.81 -1.54 -15.72
N ALA A 91 -15.75 -0.22 -15.86
CA ALA A 91 -16.55 0.50 -16.86
C ALA A 91 -16.09 0.27 -18.31
N LYS A 92 -14.80 0.02 -18.54
CA LYS A 92 -14.23 -0.24 -19.88
C LYS A 92 -14.36 -1.71 -20.32
N GLY A 93 -14.80 -2.60 -19.42
CA GLY A 93 -14.94 -4.03 -19.67
C GLY A 93 -13.61 -4.80 -19.54
N PRO A 94 -13.67 -6.14 -19.63
CA PRO A 94 -12.49 -6.97 -19.49
C PRO A 94 -11.49 -6.70 -20.61
N ARG A 95 -10.20 -6.80 -20.28
CA ARG A 95 -9.10 -6.61 -21.23
C ARG A 95 -8.38 -7.93 -21.42
N ASN A 96 -8.46 -8.47 -22.63
CA ASN A 96 -7.58 -9.56 -23.04
C ASN A 96 -6.13 -9.09 -23.00
N MET A 97 -5.37 -9.66 -22.08
CA MET A 97 -3.96 -9.35 -21.90
C MET A 97 -3.14 -10.60 -22.10
N ARG A 98 -2.10 -10.51 -22.94
CA ARG A 98 -1.15 -11.61 -23.09
C ARG A 98 -0.47 -11.86 -21.74
N ARG A 99 -0.27 -13.12 -21.38
CA ARG A 99 0.36 -13.53 -20.11
C ARG A 99 1.63 -12.77 -19.75
N GLY A 100 2.51 -12.51 -20.71
CA GLY A 100 3.75 -11.73 -20.48
C GLY A 100 3.52 -10.28 -20.04
N VAL A 101 2.47 -9.64 -20.57
CA VAL A 101 2.06 -8.29 -20.15
C VAL A 101 1.40 -8.35 -18.77
N LEU A 102 0.56 -9.36 -18.53
CA LEU A 102 -0.07 -9.58 -17.22
C LEU A 102 0.97 -9.75 -16.11
N MET A 103 1.97 -10.61 -16.32
CA MET A 103 3.05 -10.82 -15.35
C MET A 103 3.83 -9.54 -15.06
N SER A 104 4.07 -8.71 -16.09
CA SER A 104 4.73 -7.42 -15.92
C SER A 104 3.89 -6.47 -15.06
N LEU A 105 2.57 -6.44 -15.29
CA LEU A 105 1.62 -5.62 -14.53
C LEU A 105 1.52 -6.07 -13.07
N LEU A 106 1.50 -7.39 -12.82
CA LEU A 106 1.53 -7.95 -11.47
C LEU A 106 2.82 -7.60 -10.73
N GLN A 107 3.96 -7.66 -11.42
CA GLN A 107 5.24 -7.27 -10.85
C GLN A 107 5.28 -5.78 -10.50
N GLU A 108 4.73 -4.92 -11.35
CA GLU A 108 4.60 -3.49 -11.08
C GLU A 108 3.63 -3.21 -9.92
N SER A 109 2.50 -3.91 -9.89
CA SER A 109 1.53 -3.85 -8.79
C SER A 109 2.19 -4.18 -7.45
N ALA A 110 2.97 -5.26 -7.38
CA ALA A 110 3.71 -5.65 -6.18
C ALA A 110 4.73 -4.58 -5.71
N LYS A 111 5.44 -3.93 -6.64
CA LYS A 111 6.36 -2.81 -6.32
C LYS A 111 5.63 -1.58 -5.77
N SER A 112 4.37 -1.40 -6.14
CA SER A 112 3.53 -0.27 -5.74
C SER A 112 2.76 -0.51 -4.43
N ILE A 113 2.97 -1.65 -3.75
CA ILE A 113 2.38 -1.90 -2.43
C ILE A 113 3.02 -0.92 -1.44
N PRO A 114 2.23 -0.08 -0.76
CA PRO A 114 2.81 0.97 0.04
C PRO A 114 3.32 0.41 1.37
N MET A 115 4.45 0.96 1.84
CA MET A 115 5.05 0.57 3.10
C MET A 115 4.19 1.05 4.28
N TRP A 116 4.05 0.21 5.31
CA TRP A 116 3.49 0.64 6.59
C TRP A 116 4.53 1.43 7.39
N ALA A 117 4.14 2.61 7.86
CA ALA A 117 4.98 3.50 8.67
C ALA A 117 4.20 3.96 9.92
N GLY A 118 4.11 3.09 10.93
CA GLY A 118 3.45 3.39 12.19
C GLY A 118 4.22 4.33 13.10
N GLY A 119 3.53 4.87 14.11
CA GLY A 119 4.13 5.66 15.18
C GLY A 119 4.92 4.83 16.20
N VAL A 120 5.52 5.51 17.18
CA VAL A 120 6.18 4.86 18.32
C VAL A 120 5.13 4.06 19.09
N ASP A 121 5.43 2.79 19.38
CA ASP A 121 4.56 1.81 20.05
C ASP A 121 3.28 1.39 19.30
N GLU A 122 3.13 1.77 18.02
CA GLU A 122 2.02 1.31 17.19
C GLU A 122 2.29 -0.09 16.62
N ARG A 123 1.30 -0.99 16.72
CA ARG A 123 1.39 -2.32 16.12
C ARG A 123 0.97 -2.28 14.65
N PRO A 124 1.62 -3.07 13.78
CA PRO A 124 1.18 -3.17 12.39
C PRO A 124 -0.27 -3.66 12.32
N PRO A 125 -1.10 -3.04 11.47
CA PRO A 125 -2.52 -3.40 11.35
C PRO A 125 -2.70 -4.76 10.66
N PRO A 126 -3.91 -5.34 10.70
CA PRO A 126 -4.26 -6.51 9.89
C PRO A 126 -3.90 -6.31 8.41
N LEU A 127 -3.48 -7.39 7.75
CA LEU A 127 -3.04 -7.42 6.34
C LEU A 127 -1.73 -6.64 6.06
N CYS A 128 -1.07 -6.10 7.09
CA CYS A 128 0.28 -5.57 6.96
C CYS A 128 1.30 -6.72 6.92
N GLY A 129 1.83 -7.02 5.74
CA GLY A 129 2.84 -8.07 5.57
C GLY A 129 2.31 -9.44 5.99
N ALA A 130 2.93 -10.07 7.00
CA ALA A 130 2.52 -11.38 7.51
C ALA A 130 1.42 -11.32 8.59
N ILE A 131 0.93 -10.12 8.95
CA ILE A 131 -0.13 -9.99 9.96
C ILE A 131 -1.47 -10.42 9.37
N GLY A 132 -2.05 -11.48 9.92
CA GLY A 132 -3.34 -12.03 9.45
C GLY A 132 -4.52 -11.07 9.61
N ALA A 133 -5.61 -11.35 8.89
CA ALA A 133 -6.83 -10.54 8.89
C ALA A 133 -7.65 -10.57 10.21
N GLY A 134 -7.30 -11.46 11.15
CA GLY A 134 -8.08 -11.72 12.37
C GLY A 134 -9.15 -12.81 12.19
N SER A 135 -9.93 -13.08 13.25
CA SER A 135 -10.92 -14.18 13.30
C SER A 135 -12.24 -13.90 12.58
N SER A 136 -12.49 -12.66 12.19
CA SER A 136 -13.61 -12.28 11.34
C SER A 136 -13.06 -11.36 10.25
N ILE A 137 -12.95 -11.89 9.02
CA ILE A 137 -12.90 -11.03 7.84
C ILE A 137 -14.26 -10.33 7.79
N ASP A 138 -14.36 -9.21 8.50
CA ASP A 138 -15.45 -8.29 8.28
C ASP A 138 -15.30 -7.77 6.85
N SER A 139 -16.42 -7.70 6.13
CA SER A 139 -16.49 -7.16 4.76
C SER A 139 -15.95 -5.73 4.59
N THR A 140 -15.47 -5.12 5.67
CA THR A 140 -14.75 -3.84 5.72
C THR A 140 -13.29 -3.96 5.33
N LEU A 141 -12.68 -5.15 5.44
CA LEU A 141 -11.25 -5.37 5.15
C LEU A 141 -10.95 -5.70 3.69
N VAL A 142 -11.96 -6.13 2.93
CA VAL A 142 -11.81 -6.56 1.54
C VAL A 142 -12.79 -5.78 0.67
N ALA A 143 -12.26 -5.06 -0.31
CA ALA A 143 -13.01 -4.28 -1.28
C ALA A 143 -13.00 -4.95 -2.67
N PRO A 144 -13.98 -4.63 -3.53
CA PRO A 144 -13.90 -4.96 -4.95
C PRO A 144 -12.62 -4.40 -5.58
N GLY A 145 -11.91 -5.25 -6.33
CA GLY A 145 -10.60 -4.96 -6.94
C GLY A 145 -9.39 -5.41 -6.11
N ASP A 146 -9.60 -5.88 -4.88
CA ASP A 146 -8.52 -6.46 -4.09
C ASP A 146 -8.11 -7.82 -4.64
N HIS A 147 -6.80 -8.09 -4.59
CA HIS A 147 -6.23 -9.36 -5.01
C HIS A 147 -6.21 -10.32 -3.82
N VAL A 148 -6.65 -11.56 -4.04
CA VAL A 148 -6.74 -12.60 -3.02
C VAL A 148 -6.18 -13.91 -3.55
N ALA A 149 -5.67 -14.75 -2.65
CA ALA A 149 -5.48 -16.15 -2.93
C ALA A 149 -6.84 -16.84 -2.74
N ALA A 150 -7.37 -17.47 -3.79
CA ALA A 150 -8.63 -18.21 -3.74
C ALA A 150 -8.34 -19.70 -3.90
N LEU A 151 -8.90 -20.52 -3.02
CA LEU A 151 -8.83 -21.97 -3.09
C LEU A 151 -9.98 -22.48 -3.97
N VAL A 152 -9.64 -23.13 -5.08
CA VAL A 152 -10.61 -23.58 -6.09
C VAL A 152 -10.43 -25.08 -6.34
N PRO A 153 -11.52 -25.85 -6.51
CA PRO A 153 -11.43 -27.26 -6.91
C PRO A 153 -10.80 -27.39 -8.30
N ASP A 154 -9.85 -28.33 -8.45
CA ASP A 154 -9.21 -28.69 -9.70
C ASP A 154 -10.17 -29.53 -10.55
N LEU A 155 -10.57 -28.96 -11.69
CA LEU A 155 -11.52 -29.56 -12.62
C LEU A 155 -10.81 -30.47 -13.66
N GLU A 156 -9.48 -30.50 -13.72
CA GLU A 156 -8.74 -31.22 -14.77
C GLU A 156 -8.51 -32.72 -14.49
N SER A 157 -8.92 -33.24 -13.31
CA SER A 157 -8.72 -34.66 -12.95
C SER A 157 -9.92 -35.32 -12.24
N PRO A 158 -11.03 -35.60 -12.95
CA PRO A 158 -12.28 -36.13 -12.37
C PRO A 158 -12.26 -37.63 -12.03
N GLY A 159 -11.12 -38.20 -11.61
CA GLY A 159 -10.98 -39.65 -11.42
C GLY A 159 -9.94 -40.14 -10.40
N ALA A 160 -9.34 -39.26 -9.60
CA ALA A 160 -8.48 -39.69 -8.50
C ALA A 160 -9.35 -39.91 -7.26
N GLU A 161 -9.66 -41.18 -6.94
CA GLU A 161 -10.50 -41.59 -5.80
C GLU A 161 -9.92 -41.20 -4.42
N PHE A 162 -8.76 -40.54 -4.36
CA PHE A 162 -8.12 -40.06 -3.14
C PHE A 162 -7.23 -38.83 -3.41
N ALA A 163 -7.83 -37.67 -3.65
CA ALA A 163 -7.23 -36.37 -3.29
C ALA A 163 -8.25 -35.24 -3.48
N ASP A 164 -8.43 -34.44 -2.43
CA ASP A 164 -8.97 -33.09 -2.53
C ASP A 164 -8.01 -32.27 -3.40
N ASN A 165 -8.18 -32.34 -4.73
CA ASN A 165 -7.35 -31.61 -5.68
C ASN A 165 -7.79 -30.14 -5.64
N GLU A 166 -7.45 -29.39 -4.61
CA GLU A 166 -7.73 -27.96 -4.51
C GLU A 166 -6.45 -27.18 -4.86
N SER A 167 -6.59 -26.14 -5.68
CA SER A 167 -5.48 -25.29 -6.10
C SER A 167 -5.70 -23.84 -5.68
N TRP A 168 -4.64 -23.17 -5.23
CA TRP A 168 -4.67 -21.75 -4.92
C TRP A 168 -4.38 -20.93 -6.18
N ILE A 169 -5.31 -20.08 -6.55
CA ILE A 169 -5.16 -19.14 -7.67
C ILE A 169 -5.07 -17.70 -7.16
N LEU A 170 -4.43 -16.83 -7.94
CA LEU A 170 -4.51 -15.40 -7.75
C LEU A 170 -5.80 -14.90 -8.40
N ALA A 171 -6.71 -14.37 -7.59
CA ALA A 171 -8.00 -13.89 -8.03
C ALA A 171 -8.25 -12.45 -7.60
N GLU A 172 -9.13 -11.76 -8.31
CA GLU A 172 -9.59 -10.41 -7.99
C GLU A 172 -11.01 -10.45 -7.44
N VAL A 173 -11.28 -9.71 -6.37
CA VAL A 173 -12.61 -9.66 -5.76
C VAL A 173 -13.55 -8.82 -6.60
N ILE A 174 -14.69 -9.38 -7.01
CA ILE A 174 -15.76 -8.66 -7.71
C ILE A 174 -16.78 -8.13 -6.68
N SER A 175 -17.27 -9.02 -5.83
CA SER A 175 -18.32 -8.68 -4.87
C SER A 175 -18.31 -9.62 -3.67
N PHE A 176 -18.95 -9.19 -2.59
CA PHE A 176 -19.16 -10.02 -1.40
C PHE A 176 -20.64 -10.09 -1.06
N ASN A 177 -21.20 -11.29 -1.04
CA ASN A 177 -22.56 -11.53 -0.59
C ASN A 177 -22.58 -11.73 0.93
N ARG A 178 -23.12 -10.76 1.66
CA ARG A 178 -23.19 -10.77 3.13
C ARG A 178 -24.10 -11.86 3.68
N ASP A 179 -25.19 -12.18 2.99
CA ASP A 179 -26.17 -13.16 3.45
C ASP A 179 -25.60 -14.58 3.38
N LYS A 180 -24.87 -14.88 2.31
CA LYS A 180 -24.24 -16.19 2.08
C LYS A 180 -22.81 -16.29 2.61
N ARG A 181 -22.22 -15.17 3.01
CA ARG A 181 -20.78 -15.03 3.36
C ARG A 181 -19.87 -15.58 2.26
N GLN A 182 -20.20 -15.28 1.01
CA GLN A 182 -19.50 -15.78 -0.17
C GLN A 182 -18.88 -14.63 -0.94
N PHE A 183 -17.61 -14.77 -1.31
CA PHE A 183 -16.93 -13.88 -2.24
C PHE A 183 -17.14 -14.36 -3.66
N GLN A 184 -17.46 -13.42 -4.55
CA GLN A 184 -17.34 -13.61 -5.99
C GLN A 184 -15.97 -13.09 -6.40
N VAL A 185 -15.16 -13.97 -6.98
CA VAL A 185 -13.80 -13.67 -7.41
C VAL A 185 -13.61 -14.08 -8.87
N GLU A 186 -12.71 -13.39 -9.57
CA GLU A 186 -12.34 -13.65 -10.97
C GLU A 186 -10.87 -14.04 -11.03
N ASP A 187 -10.54 -15.10 -11.77
CA ASP A 187 -9.15 -15.52 -11.99
C ASP A 187 -8.42 -14.46 -12.85
N VAL A 188 -7.27 -14.02 -12.37
CA VAL A 188 -6.47 -12.96 -13.02
C VAL A 188 -5.80 -13.43 -14.31
N ASP A 189 -5.56 -14.74 -14.48
CA ASP A 189 -4.97 -15.36 -15.70
C ASP A 189 -6.01 -16.11 -16.55
N ALA A 190 -7.32 -15.89 -16.32
CA ALA A 190 -8.35 -16.49 -17.15
C ALA A 190 -8.28 -15.93 -18.58
N GLU A 191 -7.84 -16.75 -19.53
CA GLU A 191 -8.01 -16.43 -20.95
C GLU A 191 -9.51 -16.40 -21.29
N GLU A 192 -10.01 -15.29 -21.87
CA GLU A 192 -11.39 -15.21 -22.37
C GLU A 192 -11.63 -16.35 -23.38
N GLY A 193 -12.38 -17.37 -22.95
CA GLY A 193 -12.69 -18.53 -23.80
C GLY A 193 -12.95 -19.84 -23.07
N LYS A 194 -12.47 -20.02 -21.82
CA LYS A 194 -12.88 -21.15 -20.97
C LYS A 194 -14.14 -20.82 -20.16
N VAL A 195 -15.19 -20.37 -20.83
CA VAL A 195 -16.54 -20.53 -20.24
C VAL A 195 -16.90 -22.00 -20.50
N PRO A 196 -17.05 -22.87 -19.49
CA PRO A 196 -17.60 -24.19 -19.74
C PRO A 196 -18.99 -23.99 -20.35
N LYS A 197 -19.18 -24.51 -21.58
CA LYS A 197 -20.50 -24.62 -22.20
C LYS A 197 -21.41 -25.53 -21.38
#